data_AF-A0A928UN95-F1
#
_entry.id   AF-A0A928UN95-F1
#
_cell.length_a   1.000
_cell.length_b   1.000
_cell.length_c   1.000
_cell.angle_alpha   90.00
_cell.angle_beta   90.00
_cell.angle_gamma   90.00
#
_symmetry.space_group_name_H-M   'P 1'
#
loop_
_entity.id
_entity.type
_entity.pdbx_description
1 polymer ?
#
loop_
_entity_poly.entity_id
_entity_poly.type
_entity_poly.pdbx_seq_one_letter_code
_entity_poly.pdbx_strand_id
1 'polypeptide(L)' 'MNNLIIDEARLWLGTPYLHQASCRGVGADCLGLVRGIYRALYGREPQAPPPYAAYAIPHDGEILLEAAQQYLEA' A
#
# COMPACT_ATOMS: atom_id res chain seq x y z
N MET A 1 -25.28 -1.39 -1.45
CA MET A 1 -24.06 -2.12 -1.85
C MET A 1 -22.90 -1.47 -1.11
N ASN A 2 -22.47 -2.05 0.02
CA ASN A 2 -21.27 -1.60 0.72
C ASN A 2 -20.06 -2.25 0.05
N ASN A 3 -19.21 -1.44 -0.57
CA ASN A 3 -17.92 -1.89 -1.04
C ASN A 3 -16.92 -1.58 0.07
N LEU A 4 -16.69 -2.57 0.96
CA LEU A 4 -15.85 -2.43 2.15
C LEU A 4 -14.46 -1.87 1.85
N ILE A 5 -13.92 -2.16 0.66
CA ILE A 5 -12.63 -1.63 0.19
C ILE A 5 -12.71 -0.12 -0.01
N ILE A 6 -13.75 0.35 -0.71
CA ILE A 6 -13.95 1.78 -0.99
C ILE A 6 -14.29 2.52 0.30
N ASP A 7 -15.12 1.94 1.16
CA ASP A 7 -15.50 2.54 2.43
C ASP A 7 -14.27 2.72 3.33
N GLU A 8 -13.42 1.71 3.45
CA GLU A 8 -12.16 1.83 4.19
C GLU A 8 -11.20 2.84 3.51
N ALA A 9 -11.04 2.79 2.19
CA ALA A 9 -10.16 3.71 1.46
C ALA A 9 -10.53 5.18 1.66
N ARG A 10 -11.83 5.50 1.76
CA ARG A 10 -12.30 6.87 2.01
C ARG A 10 -11.85 7.40 3.37
N LEU A 11 -11.62 6.53 4.36
CA LEU A 11 -11.12 6.94 5.68
C LEU A 11 -9.66 7.43 5.62
N TRP A 12 -8.94 7.16 4.53
CA TRP A 12 -7.55 7.61 4.34
C TRP A 12 -7.43 8.98 3.69
N LEU A 13 -8.54 9.57 3.21
CA LEU A 13 -8.54 10.93 2.68
C LEU A 13 -8.00 11.92 3.73
N GLY A 14 -7.06 12.76 3.30
CA GLY A 14 -6.37 13.70 4.19
C GLY A 14 -5.14 13.13 4.91
N THR A 15 -4.83 11.84 4.75
CA THR A 15 -3.54 11.28 5.22
C THR A 15 -2.40 11.91 4.42
N PRO A 16 -1.38 12.52 5.05
CA PRO A 16 -0.28 13.14 4.34
C PRO A 16 0.60 12.08 3.65
N TYR A 17 1.22 12.45 2.54
CA TYR A 17 2.16 11.56 1.85
C TYR A 17 3.45 11.43 2.66
N LEU A 18 3.80 10.20 3.05
CA LEU A 18 5.05 9.89 3.75
C LEU A 18 5.60 8.56 3.22
N HIS A 19 6.81 8.62 2.64
CA HIS A 19 7.47 7.47 2.04
C HIS A 19 7.64 6.32 3.04
N GLN A 20 7.29 5.10 2.63
CA GLN A 20 7.32 3.86 3.41
C GLN A 20 6.40 3.83 4.65
N ALA A 21 5.50 4.80 4.80
CA ALA A 21 4.54 4.82 5.90
C ALA A 21 3.20 4.14 5.54
N SER A 22 2.47 3.65 6.54
CA SER A 22 1.15 3.00 6.39
C SER A 22 0.26 3.31 7.62
N CYS A 23 0.19 4.57 8.03
CA CYS A 23 -0.57 5.01 9.20
C CYS A 23 -1.61 6.07 8.82
N ARG A 24 -2.89 5.69 8.86
CA ARG A 24 -4.03 6.55 8.53
C ARG A 24 -4.02 7.83 9.37
N GLY A 25 -4.16 8.99 8.71
CA GLY A 25 -4.14 10.30 9.36
C GLY A 25 -2.74 10.82 9.78
N VAL A 26 -1.70 9.99 9.72
CA VAL A 26 -0.33 10.35 10.13
C VAL A 26 0.64 10.39 8.96
N GLY A 27 0.56 9.41 8.05
CA GLY A 27 1.46 9.32 6.90
C GLY A 27 1.29 8.01 6.13
N ALA A 28 1.22 8.11 4.80
CA ALA A 28 1.20 6.95 3.91
C ALA A 28 1.80 7.26 2.54
N ASP A 29 2.37 6.25 1.87
CA ASP A 29 2.58 6.30 0.43
C ASP A 29 1.54 5.43 -0.32
N CYS A 30 1.73 5.25 -1.62
CA CYS A 30 0.82 4.48 -2.45
C CYS A 30 0.67 3.02 -1.97
N LEU A 31 1.79 2.35 -1.67
CA LEU A 31 1.77 0.96 -1.18
C LEU A 31 1.24 0.92 0.26
N GLY A 32 1.61 1.90 1.08
CA GLY A 32 1.18 2.08 2.45
C GLY A 32 -0.33 2.19 2.61
N LEU A 33 -1.01 2.87 1.68
CA LEU A 33 -2.47 2.93 1.62
C LEU A 33 -3.07 1.53 1.41
N VAL A 34 -2.61 0.81 0.38
CA VAL A 34 -3.10 -0.54 0.04
C VAL A 34 -2.88 -1.50 1.20
N ARG A 35 -1.68 -1.48 1.79
CA ARG A 35 -1.31 -2.27 2.99
C ARG A 35 -2.22 -1.96 4.17
N GLY A 36 -2.52 -0.68 4.38
CA GLY A 36 -3.36 -0.22 5.47
C GLY A 36 -4.82 -0.69 5.34
N ILE A 37 -5.39 -0.58 4.14
CA ILE A 37 -6.74 -1.09 3.83
C ILE A 37 -6.76 -2.61 4.01
N TYR A 38 -5.79 -3.32 3.45
CA TYR A 38 -5.70 -4.78 3.59
C TYR A 38 -5.64 -5.20 5.07
N ARG A 39 -4.79 -4.53 5.87
CA ARG A 39 -4.67 -4.80 7.30
C ARG A 39 -5.97 -4.51 8.07
N ALA A 40 -6.73 -3.48 7.69
CA ALA A 40 -8.02 -3.17 8.31
C ALA A 40 -9.08 -4.25 8.02
N LEU A 41 -9.10 -4.80 6.80
CA LEU A 41 -10.09 -5.79 6.37
C LEU A 41 -9.72 -7.23 6.76
N TYR A 42 -8.42 -7.56 6.80
CA TYR A 42 -7.93 -8.93 6.97
C TYR A 42 -7.06 -9.13 8.23
N GLY A 43 -6.85 -8.09 9.03
CA GLY A 43 -6.15 -8.14 10.32
C GLY A 43 -4.62 -8.23 10.25
N ARG A 44 -4.04 -8.56 9.08
CA ARG A 44 -2.59 -8.64 8.87
C ARG A 44 -2.23 -8.31 7.42
N GLU A 45 -0.96 -8.01 7.17
CA GLU A 45 -0.42 -7.91 5.80
C GLU A 45 0.13 -9.27 5.33
N PRO A 46 0.14 -9.56 4.01
CA PRO A 46 0.72 -10.79 3.47
C PRO A 46 2.23 -10.89 3.69
N GLN A 47 2.93 -9.77 3.54
CA GLN A 47 4.38 -9.65 3.76
C GLN A 47 4.73 -8.22 4.18
N ALA A 48 5.79 -8.08 4.97
CA ALA A 48 6.40 -6.76 5.21
C ALA A 48 7.24 -6.37 3.98
N PRO A 49 7.02 -5.19 3.37
CA PRO A 49 7.82 -4.78 2.23
C PRO A 49 9.26 -4.44 2.68
N PRO A 50 10.29 -4.80 1.88
CA PRO A 50 11.64 -4.30 2.10
C PRO A 50 11.70 -2.79 1.83
N PRO A 51 12.78 -2.08 2.20
CA PRO A 51 12.97 -0.69 1.79
C PRO A 51 12.94 -0.56 0.25
N TYR A 52 12.12 0.36 -0.25
CA TYR A 52 12.02 0.71 -1.67
C TYR A 52 12.22 2.22 -1.89
N ALA A 53 12.58 2.62 -3.10
CA ALA A 53 12.71 4.04 -3.47
C ALA A 53 11.33 4.72 -3.57
N ALA A 54 11.25 6.02 -3.28
CA ALA A 54 9.99 6.79 -3.31
C ALA A 54 9.41 6.96 -4.72
N TYR A 55 10.27 6.81 -5.72
CA TYR A 55 9.95 6.86 -7.13
C TYR A 55 10.58 5.66 -7.81
N ALA A 56 9.90 5.10 -8.80
CA ALA A 56 10.47 4.06 -9.63
C ALA A 56 11.67 4.65 -10.37
N ILE A 57 12.87 4.24 -9.98
CA ILE A 57 14.07 4.46 -10.78
C ILE A 57 14.31 3.15 -11.51
N PRO A 58 14.35 3.14 -12.86
CA PRO A 58 14.64 1.93 -13.61
C PRO A 58 16.05 1.45 -13.23
N HIS A 59 16.12 0.35 -12.50
CA HIS A 59 17.35 -0.32 -12.08
C HIS A 59 17.12 -1.82 -12.12
N ASP A 60 18.20 -2.59 -12.22
CA ASP A 60 18.13 -4.05 -12.09
C ASP A 60 17.54 -4.41 -10.72
N GLY A 61 16.35 -5.02 -10.72
CA GLY A 61 15.60 -5.43 -9.51
C GLY A 61 14.44 -4.49 -9.16
N GLU A 62 13.35 -4.54 -9.93
CA GLU A 62 12.10 -3.84 -9.61
C GLU A 62 11.27 -4.64 -8.59
N ILE A 63 11.76 -4.70 -7.35
CA ILE A 63 11.18 -5.48 -6.24
C ILE A 63 9.67 -5.28 -6.04
N LEU A 64 9.15 -4.07 -6.29
CA LEU A 64 7.73 -3.79 -6.17
C LEU A 64 6.93 -4.29 -7.38
N LEU A 65 7.51 -4.27 -8.59
CA LEU A 65 6.89 -4.82 -9.79
C LEU A 65 6.82 -6.35 -9.71
N GLU A 66 7.91 -6.99 -9.29
CA GLU A 66 7.95 -8.44 -9.06
C GLU A 66 6.88 -8.85 -8.03
N ALA A 67 6.78 -8.12 -6.92
CA ALA A 67 5.73 -8.36 -5.93
C ALA A 67 4.32 -8.12 -6.52
N ALA A 68 4.13 -7.07 -7.32
CA ALA A 68 2.86 -6.80 -7.97
C ALA A 68 2.43 -7.96 -8.89
N GLN A 69 3.35 -8.53 -9.67
CA GLN A 69 3.08 -9.69 -10.54
C GLN A 69 2.67 -10.94 -9.74
N GLN A 70 3.16 -11.08 -8.51
CA GLN A 70 2.80 -12.21 -7.65
C GLN A 70 1.41 -12.06 -7.02
N TYR A 71 1.01 -10.84 -6.65
CA TYR A 71 -0.19 -10.59 -5.84
C TYR A 71 -1.37 -9.96 -6.59
N LEU A 72 -1.13 -9.35 -7.76
CA LEU A 72 -2.17 -8.72 -8.57
C LEU A 72 -2.46 -9.59 -9.79
N GLU A 73 -3.70 -10.02 -9.92
CA GLU A 73 -4.22 -10.62 -11.15
C GLU A 73 -4.47 -9.52 -12.19
N ALA A 74 -4.25 -9.85 -13.47
CA ALA A 74 -4.45 -8.94 -14.60
C ALA A 74 -5.92 -8.86 -15.04
#